data_AF-A0A7W0NZR7-F1
#
_entry.id   AF-A0A7W0NZR7-F1
#
_cell.length_a   1.000
_cell.length_b   1.000
_cell.length_c   1.000
_cell.angle_alpha   90.00
_cell.angle_beta   90.00
_cell.angle_gamma   90.00
#
_symmetry.space_group_name_H-M   'P 1'
#
loop_
_entity.id
_entity.type
_entity.pdbx_description
1 polymer ?
#
loop_
_entity_poly.entity_id
_entity_poly.type
_entity_poly.pdbx_seq_one_letter_code
_entity_poly.pdbx_strand_id
1 'polypeptide(L)'
;MRCDAVQRSISARMDGGAISDREQRHLADCPVCQEFQRDLAALSQRTLTLTAEHAPDFVPRVLGALPKPRRRQLWLAPAAGLLSGLLIGVVIAGGTSGPEISAALVNEVIARQDIVDQFSGSFVIEERIRAGAERTYRGTIAYSSPEYLAIVIDQTDAPVGWSENSVVRIIDSTTSVTIEPYPCPQLGGCRDGSAQARTLTGRDPFSPLTPAPLDAVVPVEVLKGGPEPFRLSTRDVAGLYTIGFGVTAAQARPLLDAYFDAGNFREIHDSDLVAIWLESNNFTPLLLTITASSSPDRATWAAVRDYDDETSPYLTLEFESAEFEPIEKTPMTIPHGAVARNAGYAELSLPAPIEIAMPLVSSGRMQGRITSEVWAWSDGRSWVRLDQTDEWEGPGLFGNAGLPVQAVSSDQGTIYVAGDDSTVFVHSAEYDAVITGSVSGGELIATASLLSGTHDPTPADWPEAPASADQLSNAYLPADLEGFGTPTVSTVQGVLVVDLFGGGDRSARITQRPGDRISPPFDPDARTVVSRGAVARYSPLLGVLEWVEDSTVFTVEGPSLEDLIAIAESLERSE
;
A
#
# COMPACT_ATOMS: atom_id res chain seq x y z
N MET A 1 41.51 32.13 -8.32
CA MET A 1 40.21 31.76 -7.73
C MET A 1 39.95 30.31 -8.14
N ARG A 2 39.42 29.45 -7.28
CA ARG A 2 39.14 28.05 -7.65
C ARG A 2 37.83 27.99 -8.44
N CYS A 3 37.82 27.27 -9.56
CA CYS A 3 36.63 27.14 -10.41
C CYS A 3 35.44 26.61 -9.61
N ASP A 4 35.64 25.65 -8.71
CA ASP A 4 34.57 25.03 -7.89
C ASP A 4 33.85 26.02 -6.97
N ALA A 5 34.51 27.11 -6.56
CA ALA A 5 33.86 28.17 -5.79
C ALA A 5 32.98 29.05 -6.69
N VAL A 6 33.46 29.37 -7.90
CA VAL A 6 32.71 30.19 -8.86
C VAL A 6 31.57 29.40 -9.50
N GLN A 7 31.75 28.10 -9.75
CA GLN A 7 30.69 27.20 -10.23
C GLN A 7 29.57 27.07 -9.20
N ARG A 8 29.88 26.97 -7.90
CA ARG A 8 28.88 27.04 -6.83
C ARG A 8 28.12 28.37 -6.83
N SER A 9 28.82 29.49 -6.97
CA SER A 9 28.16 30.81 -7.04
C SER A 9 27.34 30.99 -8.33
N ILE A 10 27.72 30.36 -9.45
CA ILE A 10 26.92 30.31 -10.68
C ILE A 10 25.65 29.48 -10.48
N SER A 11 25.75 28.33 -9.81
CA SER A 11 24.59 27.49 -9.48
C SER A 11 23.64 28.22 -8.53
N ALA A 12 24.16 28.77 -7.42
CA ALA A 12 23.36 29.53 -6.46
C ALA A 12 22.63 30.73 -7.09
N ARG A 13 23.23 31.36 -8.12
CA ARG A 13 22.58 32.44 -8.87
C ARG A 13 21.36 31.97 -9.68
N MET A 14 21.32 30.73 -10.13
CA MET A 14 20.15 30.16 -10.80
C MET A 14 18.96 29.98 -9.84
N ASP A 15 19.26 29.78 -8.55
CA ASP A 15 18.29 29.65 -7.47
C ASP A 15 17.99 31.00 -6.78
N GLY A 16 18.35 32.13 -7.41
CA GLY A 16 18.07 33.49 -6.92
C GLY A 16 19.16 34.12 -6.04
N GLY A 17 20.30 33.45 -5.83
CA GLY A 17 21.45 33.97 -5.10
C GLY A 17 22.25 35.06 -5.82
N ALA A 18 23.06 35.82 -5.08
CA ALA A 18 23.93 36.87 -5.63
C ALA A 18 25.35 36.34 -5.92
N ILE A 19 25.96 36.82 -7.01
CA ILE A 19 27.38 36.57 -7.34
C ILE A 19 28.19 37.84 -7.05
N SER A 20 29.38 37.70 -6.47
CA SER A 20 30.25 38.85 -6.17
C SER A 20 30.98 39.39 -7.41
N ASP A 21 31.35 40.68 -7.40
CA ASP A 21 32.13 41.32 -8.48
C ASP A 21 33.46 40.62 -8.78
N ARG A 22 34.02 39.91 -7.79
CA ARG A 22 35.28 39.17 -7.94
C ARG A 22 35.08 37.86 -8.70
N GLU A 23 33.96 37.18 -8.47
CA GLU A 23 33.56 35.95 -9.15
C GLU A 23 33.05 36.25 -10.55
N GLN A 24 32.33 37.37 -10.74
CA GLN A 24 31.87 37.81 -12.05
C GLN A 24 33.03 38.13 -13.00
N ARG A 25 34.10 38.75 -12.48
CA ARG A 25 35.37 38.92 -13.24
C ARG A 25 36.03 37.59 -13.57
N HIS A 26 36.05 36.63 -12.65
CA HIS A 26 36.61 35.30 -12.94
C HIS A 26 35.80 34.55 -14.01
N LEU A 27 34.48 34.62 -13.95
CA LEU A 27 33.58 34.05 -14.97
C LEU A 27 33.80 34.70 -16.35
N ALA A 28 34.07 36.01 -16.41
CA ALA A 28 34.37 36.70 -17.67
C ALA A 28 35.66 36.21 -18.35
N ASP A 29 36.63 35.71 -17.58
CA ASP A 29 37.96 35.35 -18.08
C ASP A 29 38.26 33.83 -18.07
N CYS A 30 37.39 33.00 -17.48
CA CYS A 30 37.61 31.55 -17.31
C CYS A 30 36.74 30.70 -18.26
N PRO A 31 37.33 30.01 -19.26
CA PRO A 31 36.57 29.18 -20.20
C PRO A 31 35.76 28.06 -19.54
N VAL A 32 36.30 27.45 -18.47
CA VAL A 32 35.64 26.36 -17.73
C VAL A 32 34.38 26.84 -17.02
N CYS A 33 34.41 28.03 -16.42
CA CYS A 33 33.23 28.60 -15.77
C CYS A 33 32.19 29.10 -16.79
N GLN A 34 32.63 29.56 -17.96
CA GLN A 34 31.75 29.96 -19.06
C GLN A 34 31.04 28.77 -19.71
N GLU A 35 31.72 27.64 -19.84
CA GLU A 35 31.13 26.39 -20.32
C GLU A 35 30.11 25.86 -19.30
N PHE A 36 30.48 25.79 -18.03
CA PHE A 36 29.55 25.43 -16.95
C PHE A 36 28.30 26.33 -16.89
N GLN A 37 28.44 27.65 -17.07
CA GLN A 37 27.30 28.56 -17.14
C GLN A 37 26.40 28.28 -18.34
N ARG A 38 26.97 27.96 -19.51
CA ARG A 38 26.19 27.61 -20.71
C ARG A 38 25.44 26.30 -20.53
N ASP A 39 26.08 25.30 -19.91
CA ASP A 39 25.47 24.00 -19.64
C ASP A 39 24.33 24.12 -18.62
N LEU A 40 24.52 24.89 -17.54
CA LEU A 40 23.44 25.16 -16.58
C LEU A 40 22.28 25.95 -17.18
N ALA A 41 22.55 26.93 -18.03
CA ALA A 41 21.51 27.69 -18.71
C ALA A 41 20.71 26.81 -19.69
N ALA A 42 21.39 25.90 -20.39
CA ALA A 42 20.74 24.91 -21.26
C ALA A 42 19.92 23.89 -20.46
N LEU A 43 20.38 23.49 -19.27
CA LEU A 43 19.64 22.63 -18.34
C LEU A 43 18.38 23.34 -17.82
N SER A 44 18.52 24.57 -17.33
CA SER A 44 17.41 25.40 -16.84
C SER A 44 16.35 25.69 -17.91
N GLN A 45 16.76 25.93 -19.16
CA GLN A 45 15.81 26.09 -20.27
C GLN A 45 15.04 24.79 -20.59
N ARG A 46 15.59 23.62 -20.24
CA ARG A 46 14.92 22.32 -20.39
C ARG A 46 14.04 21.97 -19.18
N THR A 47 14.29 22.57 -18.02
CA THR A 47 13.61 22.26 -16.75
C THR A 47 12.71 23.36 -16.20
N LEU A 48 12.56 24.51 -16.88
CA LEU A 48 11.63 25.57 -16.47
C LEU A 48 10.16 25.14 -16.68
N THR A 49 9.64 24.33 -15.76
CA THR A 49 8.24 24.36 -15.33
C THR A 49 8.06 25.57 -14.41
N LEU A 50 7.07 26.39 -14.73
CA LEU A 50 6.72 27.61 -13.99
C LEU A 50 6.49 27.30 -12.50
N THR A 51 7.01 28.17 -11.63
CA THR A 51 6.63 28.22 -10.21
C THR A 51 5.11 28.29 -10.11
N ALA A 52 4.47 27.24 -9.60
CA ALA A 52 3.03 27.15 -9.49
C ALA A 52 2.55 27.90 -8.23
N GLU A 53 1.64 28.84 -8.42
CA GLU A 53 0.73 29.30 -7.37
C GLU A 53 -0.10 28.12 -6.84
N HIS A 54 -0.58 28.23 -5.59
CA HIS A 54 -1.37 27.23 -4.86
C HIS A 54 -2.28 26.40 -5.79
N ALA A 55 -2.05 25.08 -5.85
CA ALA A 55 -2.91 24.16 -6.56
C ALA A 55 -4.32 24.18 -5.93
N PRO A 56 -5.40 24.27 -6.73
CA PRO A 56 -6.76 24.28 -6.22
C PRO A 56 -7.14 22.90 -5.69
N ASP A 57 -7.83 22.87 -4.55
CA ASP A 57 -8.51 21.70 -4.00
C ASP A 57 -9.33 20.97 -5.08
N PHE A 58 -8.98 19.70 -5.36
CA PHE A 58 -9.63 18.85 -6.37
C PHE A 58 -10.78 18.01 -5.80
N VAL A 59 -11.00 17.99 -4.47
CA VAL A 59 -12.15 17.30 -3.85
C VAL A 59 -13.48 17.72 -4.50
N PRO A 60 -13.76 19.02 -4.75
CA PRO A 60 -14.98 19.43 -5.46
C PRO A 60 -15.06 18.93 -6.91
N ARG A 61 -13.93 18.68 -7.58
CA ARG A 61 -13.89 18.19 -8.97
C ARG A 61 -14.14 16.68 -9.05
N VAL A 62 -13.55 15.89 -8.15
CA VAL A 62 -13.84 14.45 -8.04
C VAL A 62 -15.30 14.26 -7.65
N LEU A 63 -15.74 14.93 -6.57
CA LEU A 63 -17.12 14.86 -6.10
C LEU A 63 -18.13 15.46 -7.09
N GLY A 64 -17.68 16.38 -7.96
CA GLY A 64 -18.49 16.99 -9.02
C GLY A 64 -18.59 16.15 -10.30
N ALA A 65 -17.65 15.23 -10.52
CA ALA A 65 -17.69 14.24 -11.60
C ALA A 65 -18.55 13.01 -11.23
N LEU A 66 -18.80 12.79 -9.94
CA LEU A 66 -19.70 11.75 -9.46
C LEU A 66 -21.18 12.09 -9.77
N PRO A 67 -22.03 11.08 -10.09
CA PRO A 67 -23.46 11.27 -10.17
C PRO A 67 -24.01 11.83 -8.86
N LYS A 68 -24.91 12.84 -8.93
CA LYS A 68 -25.59 13.33 -7.72
C LYS A 68 -26.43 12.21 -7.11
N PRO A 69 -26.53 12.14 -5.76
CA PRO A 69 -27.31 11.10 -5.10
C PRO A 69 -28.74 11.08 -5.66
N ARG A 70 -29.12 9.95 -6.26
CA ARG A 70 -30.50 9.69 -6.68
C ARG A 70 -31.31 9.46 -5.41
N ARG A 71 -31.89 10.54 -4.86
CA ARG A 71 -33.08 10.42 -4.01
C ARG A 71 -34.05 9.50 -4.76
N ARG A 72 -34.41 8.35 -4.18
CA ARG A 72 -35.46 7.43 -4.68
C ARG A 72 -36.74 8.23 -4.93
N GLN A 73 -36.88 8.80 -6.13
CA GLN A 73 -38.10 9.32 -6.67
C GLN A 73 -38.56 8.33 -7.73
N LEU A 74 -39.51 7.49 -7.31
CA LEU A 74 -40.40 6.75 -8.17
C LEU A 74 -41.03 7.72 -9.19
N TRP A 75 -40.52 7.76 -10.42
CA TRP A 75 -41.25 7.64 -11.70
C TRP A 75 -40.57 8.33 -12.90
N LEU A 76 -40.62 7.60 -14.04
CA LEU A 76 -40.56 7.97 -15.46
C LEU A 76 -39.25 8.58 -16.03
N ALA A 77 -38.59 7.77 -16.87
CA ALA A 77 -37.64 8.23 -17.88
C ALA A 77 -38.29 9.24 -18.86
N PRO A 78 -37.49 10.14 -19.45
CA PRO A 78 -36.96 9.82 -20.78
C PRO A 78 -35.49 10.22 -21.00
N ALA A 79 -34.96 9.69 -22.12
CA ALA A 79 -33.58 9.71 -22.61
C ALA A 79 -32.97 11.09 -22.95
N ALA A 80 -31.64 11.20 -22.80
CA ALA A 80 -30.67 12.01 -23.58
C ALA A 80 -29.30 11.93 -22.85
N GLY A 81 -28.12 11.84 -23.45
CA GLY A 81 -27.72 11.83 -24.85
C GLY A 81 -26.21 11.58 -24.95
N LEU A 82 -25.79 11.13 -26.14
CA LEU A 82 -24.41 11.05 -26.62
C LEU A 82 -23.63 12.36 -26.40
N LEU A 83 -22.39 12.28 -25.92
CA LEU A 83 -21.30 13.17 -26.31
C LEU A 83 -19.97 12.42 -26.34
N SER A 84 -19.34 12.45 -27.51
CA SER A 84 -18.08 11.80 -27.87
C SER A 84 -16.89 12.75 -27.71
N GLY A 85 -15.76 12.22 -27.23
CA GLY A 85 -14.38 12.57 -27.64
C GLY A 85 -13.72 13.85 -27.10
N LEU A 86 -12.56 13.71 -26.44
CA LEU A 86 -11.25 14.07 -27.04
C LEU A 86 -10.05 13.56 -26.22
N LEU A 87 -8.98 13.22 -26.95
CA LEU A 87 -7.66 12.79 -26.51
C LEU A 87 -6.76 13.95 -26.00
N ILE A 88 -5.93 13.59 -25.00
CA ILE A 88 -4.56 14.03 -24.66
C ILE A 88 -4.31 15.51 -24.28
N GLY A 89 -3.87 15.68 -23.04
CA GLY A 89 -2.84 16.65 -22.63
C GLY A 89 -2.07 16.06 -21.44
N VAL A 90 -0.80 15.71 -21.64
CA VAL A 90 0.11 15.27 -20.56
C VAL A 90 0.56 16.51 -19.80
N VAL A 91 0.23 16.58 -18.52
CA VAL A 91 0.90 17.43 -17.54
C VAL A 91 1.15 16.56 -16.31
N ILE A 92 2.41 16.22 -16.08
CA ILE A 92 2.88 15.69 -14.80
C ILE A 92 3.05 16.92 -13.91
N ALA A 93 2.14 17.09 -12.97
CA ALA A 93 2.28 18.05 -11.88
C ALA A 93 1.92 17.30 -10.60
N GLY A 94 2.95 16.94 -9.83
CA GLY A 94 2.79 16.47 -8.45
C GLY A 94 2.15 17.59 -7.63
N GLY A 95 1.02 17.28 -7.03
CA GLY A 95 0.22 18.17 -6.21
C GLY A 95 0.05 17.57 -4.83
N THR A 96 0.27 18.42 -3.82
CA THR A 96 0.36 18.11 -2.40
C THR A 96 -1.02 17.97 -1.75
N SER A 97 -1.20 16.96 -0.91
CA SER A 97 -2.22 16.96 0.15
C SER A 97 -1.76 16.09 1.32
N GLY A 98 -1.88 16.61 2.55
CA GLY A 98 -1.50 15.90 3.77
C GLY A 98 -2.48 14.77 4.15
N PRO A 99 -2.11 13.95 5.16
CA PRO A 99 -2.84 12.73 5.55
C PRO A 99 -4.29 12.97 6.03
N GLU A 100 -4.63 14.16 6.55
CA GLU A 100 -6.01 14.48 6.95
C GLU A 100 -6.99 14.56 5.77
N ILE A 101 -6.51 14.89 4.56
CA ILE A 101 -7.34 15.05 3.36
C ILE A 101 -7.68 13.68 2.75
N SER A 102 -6.78 12.69 2.87
CA SER A 102 -7.00 11.33 2.34
C SER A 102 -8.05 10.57 3.15
N ALA A 103 -8.04 10.68 4.48
CA ALA A 103 -9.04 10.04 5.34
C ALA A 103 -10.47 10.59 5.10
N ALA A 104 -10.61 11.91 4.90
CA ALA A 104 -11.89 12.54 4.57
C ALA A 104 -12.43 12.08 3.19
N LEU A 105 -11.54 11.91 2.20
CA LEU A 105 -11.90 11.39 0.89
C LEU A 105 -12.39 9.94 0.97
N VAL A 106 -11.67 9.07 1.69
CA VAL A 106 -12.05 7.66 1.88
C VAL A 106 -13.43 7.54 2.53
N ASN A 107 -13.69 8.31 3.60
CA ASN A 107 -14.99 8.31 4.26
C ASN A 107 -16.12 8.80 3.35
N GLU A 108 -15.86 9.83 2.52
CA GLU A 108 -16.85 10.33 1.55
C GLU A 108 -17.09 9.34 0.40
N VAL A 109 -16.06 8.61 -0.04
CA VAL A 109 -16.18 7.52 -1.02
C VAL A 109 -17.04 6.39 -0.44
N ILE A 110 -16.73 5.88 0.76
CA ILE A 110 -17.53 4.84 1.43
C ILE A 110 -18.98 5.31 1.62
N ALA A 111 -19.17 6.57 2.02
CA ALA A 111 -20.51 7.14 2.23
C ALA A 111 -21.34 7.26 0.94
N ARG A 112 -20.69 7.37 -0.22
CA ARG A 112 -21.34 7.49 -1.54
C ARG A 112 -21.49 6.17 -2.26
N GLN A 113 -20.75 5.15 -1.84
CA GLN A 113 -20.76 3.83 -2.45
C GLN A 113 -22.07 3.09 -2.14
N ASP A 114 -22.67 2.51 -3.17
CA ASP A 114 -23.76 1.55 -3.01
C ASP A 114 -23.24 0.24 -2.41
N ILE A 115 -24.00 -0.36 -1.48
CA ILE A 115 -23.65 -1.64 -0.85
C ILE A 115 -23.51 -2.71 -1.93
N VAL A 116 -22.41 -3.46 -1.90
CA VAL A 116 -22.22 -4.64 -2.74
C VAL A 116 -22.56 -5.87 -1.90
N ASP A 117 -23.82 -6.31 -1.98
CA ASP A 117 -24.24 -7.54 -1.32
C ASP A 117 -23.69 -8.76 -2.07
N GLN A 118 -23.75 -8.72 -3.40
CA GLN A 118 -23.35 -9.80 -4.29
C GLN A 118 -22.79 -9.22 -5.59
N PHE A 119 -21.78 -9.88 -6.13
CA PHE A 119 -21.12 -9.49 -7.38
C PHE A 119 -20.66 -10.73 -8.14
N SER A 120 -20.85 -10.75 -9.45
CA SER A 120 -20.25 -11.75 -10.33
C SER A 120 -19.76 -11.13 -11.62
N GLY A 121 -18.81 -11.80 -12.27
CA GLY A 121 -18.31 -11.35 -13.56
C GLY A 121 -17.34 -12.35 -14.18
N SER A 122 -17.08 -12.16 -15.46
CA SER A 122 -15.99 -12.81 -16.17
C SER A 122 -14.96 -11.79 -16.62
N PHE A 123 -13.69 -12.16 -16.57
CA PHE A 123 -12.59 -11.28 -16.93
C PHE A 123 -11.53 -12.03 -17.74
N VAL A 124 -10.68 -11.26 -18.42
CA VAL A 124 -9.52 -11.74 -19.14
C VAL A 124 -8.28 -11.15 -18.48
N ILE A 125 -7.24 -11.98 -18.31
CA ILE A 125 -5.91 -11.51 -17.92
C ILE A 125 -4.99 -11.66 -19.13
N GLU A 126 -4.31 -10.58 -19.47
CA GLU A 126 -3.21 -10.58 -20.44
C GLU A 126 -1.91 -10.31 -19.70
N GLU A 127 -0.96 -11.23 -19.80
CA GLU A 127 0.33 -11.10 -19.16
C GLU A 127 1.47 -11.24 -20.19
N ARG A 128 2.43 -10.34 -20.10
CA ARG A 128 3.61 -10.27 -20.95
C ARG A 128 4.87 -10.35 -20.09
N ILE A 129 5.67 -11.37 -20.35
CA ILE A 129 6.92 -11.60 -19.62
C ILE A 129 8.10 -11.07 -20.43
N ARG A 130 8.12 -11.45 -21.71
CA ARG A 130 8.98 -10.90 -22.75
C ARG A 130 8.36 -11.11 -24.12
N ALA A 131 8.90 -10.49 -25.16
CA ALA A 131 8.44 -10.71 -26.53
C ALA A 131 8.39 -12.22 -26.87
N GLY A 132 7.20 -12.70 -27.30
CA GLY A 132 6.96 -14.11 -27.64
C GLY A 132 6.74 -15.04 -26.45
N ALA A 133 6.59 -14.49 -25.24
CA ALA A 133 6.20 -15.20 -24.02
C ALA A 133 5.01 -14.48 -23.35
N GLU A 134 3.93 -14.33 -24.11
CA GLU A 134 2.65 -13.82 -23.65
C GLU A 134 1.74 -14.96 -23.15
N ARG A 135 0.96 -14.71 -22.10
CA ARG A 135 -0.04 -15.62 -21.55
C ARG A 135 -1.38 -14.92 -21.50
N THR A 136 -2.43 -15.68 -21.82
CA THR A 136 -3.81 -15.21 -21.70
C THR A 136 -4.58 -16.17 -20.80
N TYR A 137 -5.41 -15.58 -19.96
CA TYR A 137 -6.26 -16.30 -19.02
C TYR A 137 -7.69 -15.81 -19.14
N ARG A 138 -8.62 -16.71 -18.85
CA ARG A 138 -10.03 -16.38 -18.63
C ARG A 138 -10.35 -16.70 -17.19
N GLY A 139 -11.03 -15.79 -16.52
CA GLY A 139 -11.44 -16.00 -15.16
C GLY A 139 -12.87 -15.60 -14.89
N THR A 140 -13.37 -16.07 -13.76
CA THR A 140 -14.65 -15.69 -13.18
C THR A 140 -14.44 -15.30 -11.74
N ILE A 141 -15.30 -14.40 -11.27
CA ILE A 141 -15.41 -14.01 -9.87
C ILE A 141 -16.85 -14.13 -9.43
N ALA A 142 -17.05 -14.60 -8.19
CA ALA A 142 -18.32 -14.57 -7.51
C ALA A 142 -18.08 -14.16 -6.06
N TYR A 143 -18.73 -13.09 -5.63
CA TYR A 143 -18.61 -12.53 -4.30
C TYR A 143 -19.99 -12.42 -3.65
N SER A 144 -20.04 -12.71 -2.35
CA SER A 144 -21.21 -12.44 -1.53
C SER A 144 -20.74 -11.98 -0.15
N SER A 145 -21.24 -10.81 0.24
CA SER A 145 -20.93 -10.19 1.51
C SER A 145 -21.25 -11.11 2.70
N PRO A 146 -20.43 -11.10 3.77
CA PRO A 146 -19.23 -10.29 3.92
C PRO A 146 -17.93 -10.99 3.49
N GLU A 147 -17.93 -12.32 3.33
CA GLU A 147 -16.69 -13.10 3.26
C GLU A 147 -16.68 -14.22 2.22
N TYR A 148 -17.71 -14.33 1.38
CA TYR A 148 -17.68 -15.31 0.30
C TYR A 148 -16.97 -14.70 -0.91
N LEU A 149 -15.91 -15.38 -1.38
CA LEU A 149 -15.22 -15.06 -2.62
C LEU A 149 -14.85 -16.36 -3.33
N ALA A 150 -15.23 -16.49 -4.60
CA ALA A 150 -14.72 -17.50 -5.51
C ALA A 150 -14.07 -16.81 -6.71
N ILE A 151 -12.81 -17.12 -6.96
CA ILE A 151 -12.08 -16.71 -8.16
C ILE A 151 -11.58 -17.97 -8.85
N VAL A 152 -11.92 -18.14 -10.11
CA VAL A 152 -11.41 -19.21 -10.97
C VAL A 152 -10.68 -18.55 -12.12
N ILE A 153 -9.44 -18.96 -12.39
CA ILE A 153 -8.62 -18.47 -13.49
C ILE A 153 -8.10 -19.68 -14.24
N ASP A 154 -8.48 -19.81 -15.50
CA ASP A 154 -8.02 -20.86 -16.38
C ASP A 154 -7.10 -20.26 -17.45
N GLN A 155 -5.93 -20.87 -17.63
CA GLN A 155 -5.03 -20.46 -18.70
C GLN A 155 -5.54 -20.95 -20.04
N THR A 156 -5.75 -20.04 -20.99
CA THR A 156 -6.24 -20.41 -22.32
C THR A 156 -5.10 -20.81 -23.25
N ASP A 157 -3.98 -20.11 -23.18
CA ASP A 157 -2.81 -20.34 -24.03
C ASP A 157 -1.50 -20.29 -23.22
N ALA A 158 -0.74 -21.38 -23.27
CA ALA A 158 0.58 -21.48 -22.64
C ALA A 158 1.70 -21.46 -23.69
N PRO A 159 2.73 -20.60 -23.52
CA PRO A 159 3.92 -20.67 -24.34
C PRO A 159 4.59 -22.05 -24.24
N VAL A 160 5.28 -22.45 -25.30
CA VAL A 160 5.96 -23.75 -25.35
C VAL A 160 6.97 -23.87 -24.21
N GLY A 161 6.88 -24.93 -23.41
CA GLY A 161 7.77 -25.20 -22.28
C GLY A 161 7.23 -24.74 -20.92
N TRP A 162 6.04 -24.13 -20.88
CA TRP A 162 5.42 -23.65 -19.65
C TRP A 162 4.39 -24.64 -19.15
N SER A 163 4.35 -24.84 -17.83
CA SER A 163 3.25 -25.54 -17.17
C SER A 163 1.99 -24.67 -17.18
N GLU A 164 0.83 -25.33 -17.22
CA GLU A 164 -0.47 -24.68 -17.04
C GLU A 164 -0.52 -23.90 -15.72
N ASN A 165 -1.06 -22.69 -15.76
CA ASN A 165 -1.20 -21.79 -14.62
C ASN A 165 -2.67 -21.50 -14.30
N SER A 166 -3.42 -22.54 -13.98
CA SER A 166 -4.83 -22.44 -13.58
C SER A 166 -4.96 -22.37 -12.07
N VAL A 167 -5.82 -21.47 -11.58
CA VAL A 167 -6.00 -21.16 -10.16
C VAL A 167 -7.48 -21.26 -9.80
N VAL A 168 -7.79 -21.92 -8.69
CA VAL A 168 -9.12 -21.91 -8.07
C VAL A 168 -8.97 -21.46 -6.64
N ARG A 169 -9.64 -20.37 -6.28
CA ARG A 169 -9.68 -19.83 -4.93
C ARG A 169 -11.13 -19.73 -4.49
N ILE A 170 -11.45 -20.32 -3.35
CA ILE A 170 -12.76 -20.21 -2.72
C ILE A 170 -12.55 -19.91 -1.23
N ILE A 171 -13.10 -18.80 -0.76
CA ILE A 171 -13.16 -18.38 0.64
C ILE A 171 -14.64 -18.35 1.02
N ASP A 172 -15.01 -19.01 2.11
CA ASP A 172 -16.37 -19.01 2.64
C ASP A 172 -16.35 -19.11 4.16
N SER A 173 -16.52 -17.96 4.83
CA SER A 173 -16.49 -17.88 6.29
C SER A 173 -15.31 -18.72 6.83
N THR A 174 -15.54 -19.68 7.71
CA THR A 174 -14.47 -20.45 8.38
C THR A 174 -13.57 -21.33 7.51
N THR A 175 -13.75 -21.40 6.18
CA THR A 175 -12.94 -22.26 5.31
C THR A 175 -12.43 -21.52 4.08
N SER A 176 -11.20 -21.81 3.68
CA SER A 176 -10.66 -21.44 2.37
C SER A 176 -9.98 -22.60 1.67
N VAL A 177 -10.12 -22.68 0.35
CA VAL A 177 -9.45 -23.63 -0.51
C VAL A 177 -8.79 -22.85 -1.64
N THR A 178 -7.49 -23.03 -1.82
CA THR A 178 -6.74 -22.55 -2.99
C THR A 178 -6.10 -23.74 -3.68
N ILE A 179 -6.40 -23.91 -4.96
CA ILE A 179 -5.78 -24.89 -5.86
C ILE A 179 -4.99 -24.10 -6.88
N GLU A 180 -3.71 -24.41 -7.00
CA GLU A 180 -2.78 -23.68 -7.86
C GLU A 180 -1.65 -24.62 -8.28
N PRO A 181 -0.86 -24.28 -9.31
CA PRO A 181 0.33 -25.04 -9.66
C PRO A 181 1.41 -24.91 -8.56
N TYR A 182 2.32 -25.87 -8.49
CA TYR A 182 3.49 -25.72 -7.61
C TYR A 182 4.30 -24.45 -7.96
N PRO A 183 4.84 -23.73 -6.96
CA PRO A 183 5.57 -22.48 -7.18
C PRO A 183 6.79 -22.72 -8.05
N CYS A 184 7.00 -21.83 -9.02
CA CYS A 184 8.07 -21.93 -9.99
C CYS A 184 9.17 -20.89 -9.74
N PRO A 185 10.40 -21.30 -9.37
CA PRO A 185 11.49 -20.35 -9.10
C PRO A 185 11.94 -19.56 -10.33
N GLN A 186 11.69 -20.10 -11.53
CA GLN A 186 11.96 -19.43 -12.81
C GLN A 186 10.77 -19.65 -13.73
N LEU A 187 10.08 -18.58 -14.08
CA LEU A 187 8.93 -18.64 -14.99
C LEU A 187 9.31 -19.34 -16.30
N GLY A 188 8.52 -20.33 -16.72
CA GLY A 188 8.78 -21.16 -17.90
C GLY A 188 9.80 -22.30 -17.72
N GLY A 189 10.33 -22.51 -16.52
CA GLY A 189 11.25 -23.61 -16.20
C GLY A 189 10.59 -24.84 -15.55
N CYS A 190 9.34 -24.74 -15.13
CA CYS A 190 8.66 -25.81 -14.39
C CYS A 190 8.19 -26.93 -15.30
N ARG A 191 8.76 -28.12 -15.09
CA ARG A 191 8.40 -29.34 -15.82
C ARG A 191 7.25 -30.12 -15.18
N ASP A 192 7.07 -29.99 -13.87
CA ASP A 192 5.95 -30.58 -13.15
C ASP A 192 4.84 -29.53 -13.00
N GLY A 193 3.82 -29.63 -13.85
CA GLY A 193 2.58 -28.86 -13.75
C GLY A 193 1.58 -29.48 -12.77
N SER A 194 2.06 -30.16 -11.73
CA SER A 194 1.17 -30.68 -10.70
C SER A 194 0.53 -29.53 -9.94
N ALA A 195 -0.76 -29.65 -9.66
CA ALA A 195 -1.46 -28.74 -8.77
C ALA A 195 -1.19 -29.14 -7.31
N GLN A 196 -1.11 -28.14 -6.45
CA GLN A 196 -1.20 -28.27 -5.01
C GLN A 196 -2.52 -27.67 -4.53
N ALA A 197 -3.05 -28.20 -3.43
CA ALA A 197 -4.23 -27.67 -2.77
C ALA A 197 -3.84 -27.21 -1.36
N ARG A 198 -4.02 -25.92 -1.09
CA ARG A 198 -3.92 -25.32 0.25
C ARG A 198 -5.33 -25.17 0.81
N THR A 199 -5.61 -25.88 1.89
CA THR A 199 -6.90 -25.80 2.59
C THR A 199 -6.70 -25.28 4.00
N LEU A 200 -7.43 -24.24 4.36
CA LEU A 200 -7.50 -23.68 5.70
C LEU A 200 -8.92 -23.89 6.25
N THR A 201 -9.04 -24.48 7.43
CA THR A 201 -10.29 -24.61 8.19
C THR A 201 -10.18 -23.87 9.52
N GLY A 202 -11.30 -23.60 10.18
CA GLY A 202 -11.27 -22.83 11.43
C GLY A 202 -10.62 -21.48 11.22
N ARG A 203 -10.92 -20.84 10.09
CA ARG A 203 -10.50 -19.49 9.76
C ARG A 203 -11.34 -18.49 10.55
N ASP A 204 -10.68 -17.54 11.16
CA ASP A 204 -11.25 -16.35 11.79
C ASP A 204 -11.80 -15.36 10.77
N PRO A 205 -12.88 -14.62 11.07
CA PRO A 205 -13.43 -13.62 10.18
C PRO A 205 -12.35 -12.58 9.80
N PHE A 206 -12.33 -12.18 8.53
CA PHE A 206 -11.38 -11.25 7.93
C PHE A 206 -9.92 -11.62 8.24
N SER A 207 -9.60 -12.91 8.14
CA SER A 207 -8.29 -13.44 8.49
C SER A 207 -7.17 -12.86 7.64
N PRO A 208 -6.04 -12.42 8.21
CA PRO A 208 -4.86 -12.00 7.45
C PRO A 208 -4.15 -13.18 6.76
N LEU A 209 -4.56 -14.43 7.03
CA LEU A 209 -3.99 -15.62 6.40
C LEU A 209 -4.55 -15.90 5.00
N THR A 210 -5.56 -15.13 4.59
CA THR A 210 -6.22 -15.20 3.29
C THR A 210 -6.48 -13.78 2.81
N PRO A 211 -6.43 -13.49 1.50
CA PRO A 211 -6.84 -12.16 1.01
C PRO A 211 -8.24 -11.82 1.49
N ALA A 212 -8.47 -10.55 1.87
CA ALA A 212 -9.81 -10.16 2.29
C ALA A 212 -10.74 -10.18 1.06
N PRO A 213 -11.84 -10.95 1.10
CA PRO A 213 -12.81 -11.02 -0.01
C PRO A 213 -13.25 -9.67 -0.54
N LEU A 214 -13.37 -8.70 0.37
CA LEU A 214 -13.81 -7.35 0.10
C LEU A 214 -12.80 -6.56 -0.74
N ASP A 215 -11.49 -6.81 -0.61
CA ASP A 215 -10.46 -6.07 -1.35
C ASP A 215 -10.55 -6.32 -2.86
N ALA A 216 -11.08 -7.47 -3.28
CA ALA A 216 -11.30 -7.80 -4.69
C ALA A 216 -12.44 -7.00 -5.33
N VAL A 217 -13.41 -6.54 -4.52
CA VAL A 217 -14.70 -6.00 -5.01
C VAL A 217 -14.93 -4.55 -4.57
N VAL A 218 -14.32 -4.14 -3.47
CA VAL A 218 -14.38 -2.80 -2.88
C VAL A 218 -13.00 -2.46 -2.30
N PRO A 219 -12.03 -2.06 -3.14
CA PRO A 219 -10.64 -1.85 -2.74
C PRO A 219 -10.44 -0.51 -2.01
N VAL A 220 -11.07 -0.34 -0.84
CA VAL A 220 -11.00 0.89 -0.03
C VAL A 220 -9.56 1.21 0.37
N GLU A 221 -8.78 0.18 0.74
CA GLU A 221 -7.38 0.31 1.15
C GLU A 221 -6.53 1.00 0.07
N VAL A 222 -6.82 0.74 -1.21
CA VAL A 222 -6.09 1.35 -2.32
C VAL A 222 -6.32 2.87 -2.39
N LEU A 223 -7.40 3.37 -1.80
CA LEU A 223 -7.72 4.79 -1.74
C LEU A 223 -7.09 5.48 -0.51
N LYS A 224 -6.53 4.72 0.45
CA LYS A 224 -5.86 5.27 1.63
C LYS A 224 -4.44 5.76 1.29
N GLY A 225 -4.07 6.93 1.80
CA GLY A 225 -2.67 7.34 2.02
C GLY A 225 -1.73 7.56 0.81
N GLY A 226 -2.22 7.59 -0.43
CA GLY A 226 -1.37 7.86 -1.60
C GLY A 226 -1.28 9.35 -2.00
N PRO A 227 -0.24 9.77 -2.76
CA PRO A 227 -0.27 11.05 -3.47
C PRO A 227 -1.52 11.12 -4.37
N GLU A 228 -1.94 12.33 -4.74
CA GLU A 228 -3.16 12.53 -5.55
C GLU A 228 -3.21 11.53 -6.73
N PRO A 229 -4.37 10.90 -6.98
CA PRO A 229 -4.52 9.98 -8.10
C PRO A 229 -4.06 10.67 -9.39
N PHE A 230 -2.96 10.19 -9.97
CA PHE A 230 -2.22 10.93 -10.99
C PHE A 230 -2.98 11.12 -12.31
N ARG A 231 -4.16 10.49 -12.46
CA ARG A 231 -4.96 10.58 -13.67
C ARG A 231 -6.40 10.15 -13.51
N LEU A 232 -7.32 11.11 -13.39
CA LEU A 232 -8.75 10.81 -13.55
C LEU A 232 -9.09 10.66 -15.04
N SER A 233 -9.54 9.48 -15.42
CA SER A 233 -10.09 9.22 -16.76
C SER A 233 -11.41 8.47 -16.65
N THR A 234 -12.19 8.45 -17.71
CA THR A 234 -13.46 7.72 -17.74
C THR A 234 -13.47 6.79 -18.93
N ARG A 235 -13.96 5.57 -18.73
CA ARG A 235 -14.05 4.54 -19.77
C ARG A 235 -15.27 3.67 -19.49
N ASP A 236 -15.87 3.13 -20.55
CA ASP A 236 -16.86 2.05 -20.39
C ASP A 236 -16.11 0.72 -20.37
N VAL A 237 -16.33 -0.09 -19.33
CA VAL A 237 -15.77 -1.43 -19.15
C VAL A 237 -16.91 -2.37 -18.79
N ALA A 238 -17.01 -3.53 -19.44
CA ALA A 238 -18.16 -4.44 -19.30
C ALA A 238 -19.54 -3.77 -19.52
N GLY A 239 -19.60 -2.68 -20.29
CA GLY A 239 -20.83 -1.88 -20.48
C GLY A 239 -21.22 -0.97 -19.30
N LEU A 240 -20.35 -0.85 -18.30
CA LEU A 240 -20.53 -0.01 -17.12
C LEU A 240 -19.60 1.20 -17.17
N TYR A 241 -20.08 2.33 -16.65
CA TYR A 241 -19.32 3.57 -16.60
C TYR A 241 -18.31 3.51 -15.46
N THR A 242 -17.03 3.73 -15.79
CA THR A 242 -15.93 3.63 -14.82
C THR A 242 -15.14 4.92 -14.67
N ILE A 243 -14.56 5.10 -13.49
CA ILE A 243 -13.64 6.17 -13.14
C ILE A 243 -12.27 5.54 -12.91
N GLY A 244 -11.31 5.93 -13.75
CA GLY A 244 -9.93 5.50 -13.71
C GLY A 244 -9.08 6.42 -12.85
N PHE A 245 -8.18 5.86 -12.06
CA PHE A 245 -7.08 6.55 -11.40
C PHE A 245 -5.83 5.69 -11.46
N GLY A 246 -4.70 6.18 -10.94
CA GLY A 246 -3.53 5.35 -10.79
C GLY A 246 -2.79 5.57 -9.49
N VAL A 247 -2.11 4.51 -9.08
CA VAL A 247 -1.37 4.33 -7.83
C VAL A 247 -0.11 3.49 -8.09
N THR A 248 0.71 3.26 -7.07
CA THR A 248 1.81 2.28 -7.15
C THR A 248 1.30 0.87 -6.84
N ALA A 249 2.08 -0.15 -7.22
CA ALA A 249 1.77 -1.54 -6.87
C ALA A 249 1.82 -1.80 -5.36
N ALA A 250 2.72 -1.12 -4.63
CA ALA A 250 2.73 -1.18 -3.16
C ALA A 250 1.40 -0.68 -2.57
N GLN A 251 0.85 0.41 -3.10
CA GLN A 251 -0.43 0.93 -2.64
C GLN A 251 -1.62 0.04 -3.03
N ALA A 252 -1.55 -0.60 -4.21
CA ALA A 252 -2.59 -1.50 -4.71
C ALA A 252 -2.47 -2.95 -4.19
N ARG A 253 -1.52 -3.26 -3.31
CA ARG A 253 -1.16 -4.64 -2.95
C ARG A 253 -2.36 -5.48 -2.50
N PRO A 254 -3.26 -5.02 -1.60
CA PRO A 254 -4.40 -5.85 -1.17
C PRO A 254 -5.29 -6.30 -2.34
N LEU A 255 -5.54 -5.39 -3.30
CA LEU A 255 -6.29 -5.69 -4.52
C LEU A 255 -5.52 -6.63 -5.45
N LEU A 256 -4.20 -6.43 -5.61
CA LEU A 256 -3.37 -7.28 -6.46
C LEU A 256 -3.28 -8.71 -5.91
N ASP A 257 -3.12 -8.87 -4.59
CA ASP A 257 -2.99 -10.18 -3.94
C ASP A 257 -4.27 -11.01 -4.07
N ALA A 258 -5.44 -10.36 -4.03
CA ALA A 258 -6.72 -11.02 -4.26
C ALA A 258 -6.76 -11.82 -5.58
N TYR A 259 -6.13 -11.30 -6.64
CA TYR A 259 -6.09 -11.93 -7.97
C TYR A 259 -4.79 -12.69 -8.28
N PHE A 260 -3.64 -12.22 -7.78
CA PHE A 260 -2.33 -12.63 -8.28
C PHE A 260 -1.41 -13.28 -7.23
N ASP A 261 -1.82 -13.40 -5.95
CA ASP A 261 -0.98 -14.10 -4.95
C ASP A 261 -0.90 -15.62 -5.21
N ALA A 262 -1.92 -16.18 -5.87
CA ALA A 262 -1.99 -17.60 -6.19
C ALA A 262 -1.63 -17.85 -7.65
N GLY A 263 -0.91 -18.94 -7.90
CA GLY A 263 -0.38 -19.28 -9.21
C GLY A 263 1.01 -18.71 -9.50
N ASN A 264 1.52 -19.05 -10.68
CA ASN A 264 2.83 -18.65 -11.18
C ASN A 264 2.71 -17.43 -12.11
N PHE A 265 2.15 -16.32 -11.62
CA PHE A 265 2.15 -15.04 -12.32
C PHE A 265 3.52 -14.38 -12.28
N ARG A 266 3.75 -13.44 -13.20
CA ARG A 266 4.90 -12.56 -13.21
C ARG A 266 4.93 -11.72 -11.93
N GLU A 267 6.10 -11.61 -11.30
CA GLU A 267 6.26 -10.76 -10.12
C GLU A 267 6.00 -9.28 -10.47
N ILE A 268 5.42 -8.55 -9.52
CA ILE A 268 5.09 -7.12 -9.64
C ILE A 268 5.99 -6.36 -8.67
N HIS A 269 6.76 -5.39 -9.17
CA HIS A 269 7.63 -4.57 -8.31
C HIS A 269 6.79 -3.50 -7.61
N ASP A 270 7.07 -3.22 -6.34
CA ASP A 270 6.37 -2.21 -5.53
C ASP A 270 6.25 -0.81 -6.15
N SER A 271 7.21 -0.42 -6.99
CA SER A 271 7.24 0.89 -7.65
C SER A 271 6.49 0.92 -8.99
N ASP A 272 6.06 -0.25 -9.50
CA ASP A 272 5.32 -0.33 -10.76
C ASP A 272 4.00 0.43 -10.66
N LEU A 273 3.58 1.03 -11.76
CA LEU A 273 2.40 1.89 -11.82
C LEU A 273 1.17 1.05 -12.15
N VAL A 274 0.16 1.13 -11.30
CA VAL A 274 -1.13 0.46 -11.45
C VAL A 274 -2.18 1.51 -11.79
N ALA A 275 -2.83 1.37 -12.95
CA ALA A 275 -4.03 2.13 -13.26
C ALA A 275 -5.27 1.24 -13.05
N ILE A 276 -6.26 1.78 -12.35
CA ILE A 276 -7.43 1.07 -11.83
C ILE A 276 -8.68 1.84 -12.28
N TRP A 277 -9.63 1.15 -12.90
CA TRP A 277 -10.94 1.69 -13.26
C TRP A 277 -12.02 1.05 -12.41
N LEU A 278 -12.71 1.88 -11.63
CA LEU A 278 -13.79 1.47 -10.73
C LEU A 278 -15.15 1.82 -11.32
N GLU A 279 -16.14 0.93 -11.18
CA GLU A 279 -17.53 1.22 -11.49
C GLU A 279 -18.03 2.40 -10.65
N SER A 280 -18.77 3.32 -11.27
CA SER A 280 -19.09 4.63 -10.69
C SER A 280 -19.99 4.69 -9.44
N ASN A 281 -20.74 3.63 -9.14
CA ASN A 281 -21.68 3.59 -8.01
C ASN A 281 -21.19 2.66 -6.89
N ASN A 282 -20.71 1.47 -7.27
CA ASN A 282 -20.25 0.43 -6.36
C ASN A 282 -18.74 0.46 -6.14
N PHE A 283 -17.99 1.23 -6.91
CA PHE A 283 -16.53 1.30 -6.85
C PHE A 283 -15.82 -0.04 -7.01
N THR A 284 -16.46 -0.99 -7.69
CA THR A 284 -15.88 -2.29 -8.00
C THR A 284 -14.86 -2.18 -9.13
N PRO A 285 -13.64 -2.73 -8.97
CA PRO A 285 -12.60 -2.67 -9.98
C PRO A 285 -12.99 -3.53 -11.19
N LEU A 286 -13.08 -2.91 -12.36
CA LEU A 286 -13.44 -3.59 -13.62
C LEU A 286 -12.27 -3.65 -14.62
N LEU A 287 -11.24 -2.83 -14.43
CA LEU A 287 -10.02 -2.89 -15.23
C LEU A 287 -8.81 -2.50 -14.37
N LEU A 288 -7.76 -3.31 -14.47
CA LEU A 288 -6.45 -3.08 -13.87
C LEU A 288 -5.39 -3.18 -14.97
N THR A 289 -4.48 -2.22 -15.03
CA THR A 289 -3.30 -2.30 -15.91
C THR A 289 -2.05 -1.98 -15.12
N ILE A 290 -1.02 -2.80 -15.25
CA ILE A 290 0.25 -2.63 -14.55
C ILE A 290 1.36 -2.37 -15.56
N THR A 291 2.07 -1.27 -15.34
CA THR A 291 3.16 -0.78 -16.19
C THR A 291 4.44 -0.67 -15.39
N ALA A 292 5.54 -1.05 -16.02
CA ALA A 292 6.87 -0.94 -15.45
C ALA A 292 7.19 0.50 -15.04
N SER A 293 7.68 0.70 -13.82
CA SER A 293 8.22 2.00 -13.41
C SER A 293 9.54 2.30 -14.16
N SER A 294 9.90 3.57 -14.28
CA SER A 294 11.17 3.98 -14.86
C SER A 294 12.32 4.03 -13.86
N SER A 295 12.14 3.51 -12.63
CA SER A 295 13.16 3.64 -11.59
C SER A 295 14.38 2.74 -11.88
N PRO A 296 15.62 3.19 -11.59
CA PRO A 296 16.83 2.41 -11.85
C PRO A 296 16.89 1.08 -11.09
N ASP A 297 16.36 1.03 -9.87
CA ASP A 297 16.31 -0.18 -9.05
C ASP A 297 15.38 -1.21 -9.68
N ARG A 298 14.20 -0.76 -10.10
CA ARG A 298 13.23 -1.60 -10.79
C ARG A 298 13.77 -2.11 -12.12
N ALA A 299 14.51 -1.30 -12.86
CA ALA A 299 15.18 -1.73 -14.09
C ALA A 299 16.25 -2.82 -13.82
N THR A 300 17.01 -2.69 -12.73
CA THR A 300 17.98 -3.71 -12.29
C THR A 300 17.28 -5.00 -11.88
N TRP A 301 16.23 -4.90 -11.07
CA TRP A 301 15.40 -6.02 -10.62
C TRP A 301 14.78 -6.79 -11.80
N ALA A 302 14.29 -6.09 -12.82
CA ALA A 302 13.72 -6.67 -14.03
C ALA A 302 14.78 -7.39 -14.87
N ALA A 303 15.97 -6.80 -15.01
CA ALA A 303 17.08 -7.41 -15.75
C ALA A 303 17.54 -8.75 -15.15
N VAL A 304 17.54 -8.87 -13.82
CA VAL A 304 17.88 -10.13 -13.12
C VAL A 304 16.84 -11.23 -13.39
N ARG A 305 15.59 -10.85 -13.66
CA ARG A 305 14.46 -11.75 -13.92
C ARG A 305 14.20 -12.03 -15.40
N ASP A 306 15.03 -11.48 -16.30
CA ASP A 306 14.85 -11.55 -17.77
C ASP A 306 13.48 -11.01 -18.23
N TYR A 307 13.00 -9.96 -17.57
CA TYR A 307 11.76 -9.27 -17.92
C TYR A 307 12.01 -8.20 -18.99
N ASP A 308 11.11 -8.15 -19.97
CA ASP A 308 11.19 -7.20 -21.08
C ASP A 308 10.01 -6.23 -21.07
N ASP A 309 10.32 -4.97 -20.81
CA ASP A 309 9.37 -3.93 -20.41
C ASP A 309 9.33 -2.77 -21.43
N GLU A 310 8.97 -3.09 -22.67
CA GLU A 310 8.77 -2.11 -23.74
C GLU A 310 7.49 -1.26 -23.52
N THR A 311 7.52 -0.26 -22.63
CA THR A 311 6.56 0.87 -22.43
C THR A 311 5.04 0.59 -22.48
N SER A 312 4.63 -0.66 -22.40
CA SER A 312 3.25 -1.13 -22.48
C SER A 312 2.89 -1.83 -21.16
N PRO A 313 1.60 -1.89 -20.78
CA PRO A 313 1.23 -2.72 -19.64
C PRO A 313 1.75 -4.14 -19.87
N TYR A 314 2.37 -4.71 -18.85
CA TYR A 314 2.83 -6.09 -18.88
C TYR A 314 1.84 -7.03 -18.20
N LEU A 315 0.88 -6.48 -17.45
CA LEU A 315 -0.24 -7.23 -16.89
C LEU A 315 -1.50 -6.37 -17.02
N THR A 316 -2.56 -6.95 -17.57
CA THR A 316 -3.88 -6.33 -17.67
C THR A 316 -4.92 -7.33 -17.18
N LEU A 317 -5.85 -6.90 -16.34
CA LEU A 317 -7.07 -7.64 -16.00
C LEU A 317 -8.25 -6.78 -16.41
N GLU A 318 -9.07 -7.24 -17.37
CA GLU A 318 -10.24 -6.51 -17.87
C GLU A 318 -11.49 -7.38 -17.77
N PHE A 319 -12.55 -6.86 -17.15
CA PHE A 319 -13.85 -7.53 -17.08
C PHE A 319 -14.58 -7.47 -18.42
N GLU A 320 -15.03 -8.63 -18.90
CA GLU A 320 -15.91 -8.79 -20.06
C GLU A 320 -17.39 -8.64 -19.66
N SER A 321 -17.75 -9.02 -18.43
CA SER A 321 -19.09 -8.89 -17.85
C SER A 321 -19.01 -8.59 -16.36
N ALA A 322 -20.00 -7.87 -15.83
CA ALA A 322 -20.09 -7.52 -14.41
C ALA A 322 -21.56 -7.36 -14.01
N GLU A 323 -21.98 -8.09 -12.99
CA GLU A 323 -23.36 -8.17 -12.52
C GLU A 323 -23.43 -8.03 -10.99
N PHE A 324 -24.36 -7.21 -10.52
CA PHE A 324 -24.64 -6.98 -9.09
C PHE A 324 -25.98 -7.63 -8.70
N GLU A 325 -26.16 -8.88 -9.13
CA GLU A 325 -27.37 -9.67 -8.92
C GLU A 325 -27.07 -10.87 -8.01
N PRO A 326 -28.10 -11.56 -7.47
CA PRO A 326 -27.89 -12.74 -6.65
C PRO A 326 -27.08 -13.83 -7.37
N ILE A 327 -26.08 -14.35 -6.69
CA ILE A 327 -25.17 -15.39 -7.18
C ILE A 327 -25.54 -16.77 -6.62
N GLU A 328 -25.25 -17.81 -7.39
CA GLU A 328 -25.16 -19.17 -6.87
C GLU A 328 -23.75 -19.40 -6.36
N LYS A 329 -23.59 -19.66 -5.06
CA LYS A 329 -22.28 -19.98 -4.48
C LYS A 329 -21.72 -21.23 -5.15
N THR A 330 -20.50 -21.11 -5.67
CA THR A 330 -19.73 -22.25 -6.16
C THR A 330 -19.51 -23.25 -5.01
N PRO A 331 -19.87 -24.53 -5.19
CA PRO A 331 -19.67 -25.54 -4.16
C PRO A 331 -18.20 -25.68 -3.78
N MET A 332 -17.89 -25.52 -2.50
CA MET A 332 -16.54 -25.76 -2.02
C MET A 332 -16.23 -27.25 -2.06
N THR A 333 -15.29 -27.64 -2.92
CA THR A 333 -14.83 -29.03 -3.03
C THR A 333 -13.39 -29.10 -2.51
N ILE A 334 -13.21 -29.72 -1.34
CA ILE A 334 -11.87 -30.01 -0.81
C ILE A 334 -11.30 -31.20 -1.58
N PRO A 335 -10.17 -31.07 -2.30
CA PRO A 335 -9.61 -32.17 -3.06
C PRO A 335 -9.28 -33.37 -2.15
N HIS A 336 -9.61 -34.59 -2.61
CA HIS A 336 -9.30 -35.81 -1.86
C HIS A 336 -7.78 -35.92 -1.61
N GLY A 337 -7.39 -36.05 -0.35
CA GLY A 337 -5.99 -36.15 0.07
C GLY A 337 -5.30 -34.81 0.35
N ALA A 338 -5.97 -33.67 0.15
CA ALA A 338 -5.47 -32.38 0.59
C ALA A 338 -5.37 -32.34 2.13
N VAL A 339 -4.21 -31.92 2.64
CA VAL A 339 -4.01 -31.70 4.08
C VAL A 339 -4.61 -30.35 4.44
N ALA A 340 -5.69 -30.35 5.20
CA ALA A 340 -6.26 -29.12 5.75
C ALA A 340 -5.47 -28.69 7.00
N ARG A 341 -5.02 -27.44 7.02
CA ARG A 341 -4.52 -26.79 8.22
C ARG A 341 -5.69 -26.16 8.96
N ASN A 342 -5.77 -26.35 10.27
CA ASN A 342 -6.73 -25.62 11.11
C ASN A 342 -6.08 -24.33 11.62
N ALA A 343 -6.71 -23.18 11.40
CA ALA A 343 -6.28 -21.87 11.89
C ALA A 343 -6.62 -21.64 13.37
N GLY A 344 -7.53 -22.42 13.96
CA GLY A 344 -7.82 -22.43 15.39
C GLY A 344 -9.08 -21.67 15.80
N TYR A 345 -9.78 -21.00 14.87
CA TYR A 345 -11.05 -20.33 15.16
C TYR A 345 -12.21 -21.31 15.27
N ALA A 346 -13.00 -21.14 16.32
CA ALA A 346 -14.28 -21.81 16.51
C ALA A 346 -15.37 -20.75 16.66
N GLU A 347 -16.35 -20.79 15.76
CA GLU A 347 -17.52 -19.90 15.81
C GLU A 347 -18.39 -20.25 17.03
N LEU A 348 -18.72 -19.22 17.81
CA LEU A 348 -19.51 -19.32 19.05
C LEU A 348 -20.40 -18.09 19.14
N SER A 349 -21.64 -18.23 19.63
CA SER A 349 -22.50 -17.07 19.89
C SER A 349 -22.08 -16.39 21.20
N LEU A 350 -21.15 -15.43 21.10
CA LEU A 350 -20.69 -14.62 22.23
C LEU A 350 -21.48 -13.29 22.27
N PRO A 351 -21.80 -12.77 23.46
CA PRO A 351 -22.32 -11.40 23.56
C PRO A 351 -21.23 -10.42 23.09
N ALA A 352 -21.61 -9.43 22.28
CA ALA A 352 -20.70 -8.39 21.85
C ALA A 352 -20.33 -7.49 23.06
N PRO A 353 -19.04 -7.17 23.28
CA PRO A 353 -18.63 -6.29 24.38
C PRO A 353 -18.97 -4.82 24.11
N ILE A 354 -19.18 -4.46 22.85
CA ILE A 354 -19.50 -3.12 22.37
C ILE A 354 -20.61 -3.16 21.32
N GLU A 355 -21.31 -2.04 21.16
CA GLU A 355 -22.25 -1.80 20.06
C GLU A 355 -21.66 -0.77 19.11
N ILE A 356 -21.59 -1.12 17.82
CA ILE A 356 -21.13 -0.20 16.76
C ILE A 356 -22.19 -0.09 15.66
N ALA A 357 -22.03 0.88 14.76
CA ALA A 357 -22.97 1.15 13.66
C ALA A 357 -22.87 0.14 12.49
N MET A 358 -22.43 -1.09 12.76
CA MET A 358 -22.35 -2.20 11.82
C MET A 358 -22.98 -3.46 12.46
N PRO A 359 -23.63 -4.33 11.70
CA PRO A 359 -24.18 -5.57 12.25
C PRO A 359 -23.06 -6.56 12.58
N LEU A 360 -23.20 -7.28 13.69
CA LEU A 360 -22.30 -8.38 14.06
C LEU A 360 -22.51 -9.54 13.08
N VAL A 361 -21.46 -9.95 12.39
CA VAL A 361 -21.50 -11.00 11.35
C VAL A 361 -20.89 -12.32 11.82
N SER A 362 -19.93 -12.29 12.74
CA SER A 362 -19.40 -13.50 13.37
C SER A 362 -18.88 -13.19 14.77
N SER A 363 -18.92 -14.18 15.63
CA SER A 363 -18.25 -14.17 16.94
C SER A 363 -17.73 -15.56 17.25
N GLY A 364 -16.69 -15.65 18.05
CA GLY A 364 -16.08 -16.95 18.33
C GLY A 364 -14.86 -16.85 19.21
N ARG A 365 -14.11 -17.95 19.26
CA ARG A 365 -12.86 -18.02 20.02
C ARG A 365 -11.74 -18.51 19.11
N MET A 366 -10.63 -17.80 19.12
CA MET A 366 -9.39 -18.21 18.49
C MET A 366 -8.58 -19.05 19.48
N GLN A 367 -8.13 -20.22 19.02
CA GLN A 367 -7.17 -21.07 19.74
C GLN A 367 -5.83 -21.06 19.03
N GLY A 368 -4.81 -20.52 19.66
CA GLY A 368 -3.47 -20.46 19.09
C GLY A 368 -2.40 -20.30 20.15
N ARG A 369 -1.43 -19.42 19.88
CA ARG A 369 -0.45 -19.00 20.88
C ARG A 369 -1.11 -18.23 22.02
N ILE A 370 -2.15 -17.47 21.69
CA ILE A 370 -3.00 -16.70 22.60
C ILE A 370 -4.42 -17.20 22.37
N THR A 371 -5.15 -17.45 23.45
CA THR A 371 -6.59 -17.68 23.37
C THR A 371 -7.27 -16.32 23.39
N SER A 372 -8.08 -16.02 22.38
CA SER A 372 -8.84 -14.77 22.34
C SER A 372 -10.29 -14.99 21.94
N GLU A 373 -11.17 -14.17 22.47
CA GLU A 373 -12.52 -14.00 21.97
C GLU A 373 -12.48 -13.04 20.80
N VAL A 374 -13.23 -13.34 19.74
CA VAL A 374 -13.23 -12.60 18.49
C VAL A 374 -14.65 -12.18 18.16
N TRP A 375 -14.83 -10.93 17.76
CA TRP A 375 -16.07 -10.38 17.23
C TRP A 375 -15.77 -9.65 15.93
N ALA A 376 -16.62 -9.85 14.93
CA ALA A 376 -16.49 -9.21 13.65
C ALA A 376 -17.83 -8.61 13.22
N TRP A 377 -17.77 -7.37 12.77
CA TRP A 377 -18.90 -6.61 12.25
C TRP A 377 -18.60 -6.22 10.80
N SER A 378 -19.64 -6.19 9.96
CA SER A 378 -19.50 -5.72 8.59
C SER A 378 -20.85 -5.29 8.03
N ASP A 379 -20.86 -4.21 7.26
CA ASP A 379 -22.01 -3.74 6.50
C ASP A 379 -21.94 -4.10 5.01
N GLY A 380 -20.98 -4.96 4.62
CA GLY A 380 -20.72 -5.35 3.23
C GLY A 380 -19.92 -4.34 2.40
N ARG A 381 -19.55 -3.19 2.97
CA ARG A 381 -18.65 -2.19 2.36
C ARG A 381 -17.35 -2.01 3.15
N SER A 382 -17.43 -2.31 4.44
CA SER A 382 -16.34 -2.24 5.39
C SER A 382 -16.52 -3.29 6.46
N TRP A 383 -15.48 -3.51 7.25
CA TRP A 383 -15.51 -4.45 8.36
C TRP A 383 -14.62 -3.95 9.50
N VAL A 384 -14.99 -4.37 10.71
CA VAL A 384 -14.22 -4.18 11.93
C VAL A 384 -14.19 -5.51 12.66
N ARG A 385 -13.02 -5.85 13.20
CA ARG A 385 -12.80 -7.04 14.01
C ARG A 385 -12.14 -6.63 15.32
N LEU A 386 -12.58 -7.26 16.40
CA LEU A 386 -12.02 -7.14 17.74
C LEU A 386 -11.58 -8.52 18.20
N ASP A 387 -10.32 -8.65 18.62
CA ASP A 387 -9.83 -9.79 19.37
C ASP A 387 -9.49 -9.32 20.79
N GLN A 388 -9.98 -10.02 21.80
CA GLN A 388 -9.75 -9.70 23.20
C GLN A 388 -9.26 -10.93 23.97
N THR A 389 -8.33 -10.72 24.89
CA THR A 389 -7.83 -11.76 25.80
C THR A 389 -7.59 -11.18 27.19
N ASP A 390 -7.85 -11.98 28.22
CA ASP A 390 -7.50 -11.71 29.62
C ASP A 390 -6.31 -12.57 30.09
N GLU A 391 -5.71 -13.35 29.19
CA GLU A 391 -4.63 -14.31 29.49
C GLU A 391 -3.24 -13.81 29.04
N TRP A 392 -3.11 -12.56 28.58
CA TRP A 392 -1.86 -12.07 28.01
C TRP A 392 -0.85 -11.61 29.08
N GLU A 393 0.31 -12.25 29.09
CA GLU A 393 1.44 -11.93 29.99
C GLU A 393 2.75 -11.66 29.21
N GLY A 394 2.67 -11.42 27.90
CA GLY A 394 3.85 -11.26 27.05
C GLY A 394 4.49 -9.86 27.09
N PRO A 395 5.71 -9.70 26.55
CA PRO A 395 6.52 -8.47 26.70
C PRO A 395 6.22 -7.38 25.64
N GLY A 396 4.95 -7.22 25.26
CA GLY A 396 4.55 -6.28 24.20
C GLY A 396 3.04 -6.30 24.00
N LEU A 397 2.51 -5.43 23.14
CA LEU A 397 1.07 -5.41 22.84
C LEU A 397 0.67 -6.72 22.15
N PHE A 398 -0.49 -7.27 22.54
CA PHE A 398 -1.18 -8.46 22.02
C PHE A 398 -0.34 -9.31 21.03
N GLY A 399 0.51 -10.21 21.55
CA GLY A 399 1.27 -11.15 20.72
C GLY A 399 2.61 -10.68 20.16
N ASN A 400 3.08 -9.48 20.56
CA ASN A 400 4.09 -8.68 19.86
C ASN A 400 3.50 -8.20 18.53
N ALA A 401 2.93 -6.99 18.55
CA ALA A 401 2.26 -6.36 17.42
C ALA A 401 3.09 -6.44 16.12
N GLY A 402 4.42 -6.56 16.22
CA GLY A 402 5.34 -6.64 15.07
C GLY A 402 5.44 -5.32 14.30
N LEU A 403 4.47 -4.45 14.51
CA LEU A 403 4.30 -3.15 13.93
C LEU A 403 4.70 -2.07 14.93
N PRO A 404 5.41 -1.04 14.47
CA PRO A 404 5.54 0.23 15.16
C PRO A 404 4.15 0.80 15.45
N VAL A 405 3.92 1.24 16.69
CA VAL A 405 2.66 1.85 17.11
C VAL A 405 2.86 3.24 17.69
N GLN A 406 1.91 4.13 17.43
CA GLN A 406 1.83 5.45 18.01
C GLN A 406 0.86 5.44 19.20
N ALA A 407 1.32 5.96 20.34
CA ALA A 407 0.45 6.21 21.48
C ALA A 407 -0.44 7.44 21.23
N VAL A 408 -1.75 7.27 21.40
CA VAL A 408 -2.79 8.29 21.25
C VAL A 408 -3.57 8.41 22.55
N SER A 409 -3.77 9.64 23.02
CA SER A 409 -4.60 9.90 24.20
C SER A 409 -6.08 9.79 23.86
N SER A 410 -6.84 9.18 24.77
CA SER A 410 -8.30 9.04 24.72
C SER A 410 -8.90 9.39 26.08
N ASP A 411 -10.23 9.55 26.13
CA ASP A 411 -10.96 9.80 27.38
C ASP A 411 -10.79 8.67 28.41
N GLN A 412 -10.46 7.46 27.95
CA GLN A 412 -10.27 6.27 28.78
C GLN A 412 -8.80 5.98 29.11
N GLY A 413 -7.85 6.73 28.54
CA GLY A 413 -6.41 6.53 28.75
C GLY A 413 -5.63 6.45 27.45
N THR A 414 -4.71 5.50 27.32
CA THR A 414 -3.80 5.41 26.16
C THR A 414 -4.24 4.31 25.20
N ILE A 415 -4.37 4.66 23.92
CA ILE A 415 -4.63 3.74 22.81
C ILE A 415 -3.39 3.71 21.92
N TYR A 416 -3.10 2.58 21.30
CA TYR A 416 -1.95 2.42 20.42
C TYR A 416 -2.40 2.15 18.99
N VAL A 417 -1.95 2.95 18.04
CA VAL A 417 -2.37 2.86 16.63
C VAL A 417 -1.17 2.38 15.82
N ALA A 418 -1.32 1.28 15.08
CA ALA A 418 -0.29 0.87 14.12
C ALA A 418 -0.10 1.96 13.08
N GLY A 419 1.14 2.22 12.65
CA GLY A 419 1.39 3.38 11.80
C GLY A 419 0.76 3.32 10.41
N ASP A 420 0.25 2.16 9.97
CA ASP A 420 -0.56 2.01 8.75
C ASP A 420 -2.05 2.38 8.95
N ASP A 421 -2.43 2.82 10.17
CA ASP A 421 -3.79 3.16 10.58
C ASP A 421 -4.82 2.02 10.42
N SER A 422 -4.38 0.78 10.21
CA SER A 422 -5.24 -0.39 9.97
C SER A 422 -5.58 -1.16 11.25
N THR A 423 -4.79 -0.93 12.30
CA THR A 423 -4.81 -1.70 13.54
C THR A 423 -4.71 -0.79 14.75
N VAL A 424 -5.53 -1.05 15.76
CA VAL A 424 -5.55 -0.36 17.05
C VAL A 424 -5.41 -1.39 18.17
N PHE A 425 -4.52 -1.12 19.12
CA PHE A 425 -4.29 -1.95 20.30
C PHE A 425 -4.71 -1.19 21.56
N VAL A 426 -5.28 -1.94 22.50
CA VAL A 426 -5.65 -1.45 23.83
C VAL A 426 -5.03 -2.38 24.86
N HIS A 427 -4.32 -1.78 25.81
CA HIS A 427 -3.81 -2.46 27.00
C HIS A 427 -4.59 -1.97 28.22
N SER A 428 -4.98 -2.90 29.10
CA SER A 428 -5.62 -2.60 30.37
C SER A 428 -5.29 -3.65 31.42
N ALA A 429 -5.58 -3.34 32.69
CA ALA A 429 -5.46 -4.31 33.77
C ALA A 429 -6.39 -5.54 33.64
N GLU A 430 -7.46 -5.48 32.84
CA GLU A 430 -8.48 -6.54 32.73
C GLU A 430 -8.37 -7.35 31.43
N TYR A 431 -7.82 -6.75 30.38
CA TYR A 431 -7.69 -7.37 29.07
C TYR A 431 -6.66 -6.64 28.20
N ASP A 432 -6.18 -7.36 27.21
CA ASP A 432 -5.55 -6.81 26.02
C ASP A 432 -6.48 -7.02 24.82
N ALA A 433 -6.57 -6.02 23.96
CA ALA A 433 -7.38 -6.07 22.77
C ALA A 433 -6.62 -5.57 21.54
N VAL A 434 -6.94 -6.17 20.39
CA VAL A 434 -6.55 -5.69 19.07
C VAL A 434 -7.79 -5.52 18.22
N ILE A 435 -7.87 -4.38 17.55
CA ILE A 435 -8.97 -3.98 16.69
C ILE A 435 -8.39 -3.75 15.30
N THR A 436 -8.87 -4.49 14.31
CA THR A 436 -8.48 -4.35 12.90
C THR A 436 -9.69 -4.02 12.05
N GLY A 437 -9.49 -3.37 10.91
CA GLY A 437 -10.61 -3.10 10.01
C GLY A 437 -10.22 -2.42 8.71
N SER A 438 -11.17 -2.40 7.78
CA SER A 438 -11.08 -1.67 6.51
C SER A 438 -11.58 -0.22 6.59
N VAL A 439 -11.92 0.24 7.79
CA VAL A 439 -12.33 1.62 8.06
C VAL A 439 -11.11 2.54 8.29
N SER A 440 -11.36 3.84 8.47
CA SER A 440 -10.29 4.80 8.81
C SER A 440 -9.74 4.55 10.23
N GLY A 441 -8.46 4.87 10.46
CA GLY A 441 -7.86 4.77 11.80
C GLY A 441 -8.62 5.54 12.88
N GLY A 442 -9.20 6.69 12.54
CA GLY A 442 -10.09 7.44 13.44
C GLY A 442 -11.35 6.67 13.88
N GLU A 443 -11.92 5.86 12.98
CA GLU A 443 -13.07 5.00 13.30
C GLU A 443 -12.66 3.78 14.14
N LEU A 444 -11.47 3.23 13.93
CA LEU A 444 -10.90 2.20 14.80
C LEU A 444 -10.62 2.75 16.21
N ILE A 445 -10.07 3.97 16.33
CA ILE A 445 -9.87 4.64 17.62
C ILE A 445 -11.20 4.91 18.32
N ALA A 446 -12.22 5.37 17.58
CA ALA A 446 -13.56 5.56 18.12
C ALA A 446 -14.16 4.24 18.62
N THR A 447 -13.95 3.14 17.89
CA THR A 447 -14.37 1.80 18.29
C THR A 447 -13.64 1.33 19.56
N ALA A 448 -12.33 1.54 19.63
CA ALA A 448 -11.53 1.23 20.82
C ALA A 448 -12.01 2.00 22.06
N SER A 449 -12.44 3.26 21.87
CA SER A 449 -12.98 4.12 22.95
C SER A 449 -14.37 3.69 23.47
N LEU A 450 -15.00 2.67 22.87
CA LEU A 450 -16.24 2.09 23.37
C LEU A 450 -16.00 0.93 24.33
N LEU A 451 -14.79 0.37 24.36
CA LEU A 451 -14.44 -0.70 25.28
C LEU A 451 -14.54 -0.21 26.72
N SER A 452 -14.96 -1.08 27.64
CA SER A 452 -15.06 -0.72 29.05
C SER A 452 -13.68 -0.71 29.73
N GLY A 453 -13.51 0.11 30.77
CA GLY A 453 -12.32 0.10 31.61
C GLY A 453 -11.43 1.32 31.43
N THR A 454 -10.26 1.28 32.06
CA THR A 454 -9.19 2.27 31.90
C THR A 454 -8.14 1.68 30.98
N HIS A 455 -7.71 2.43 29.96
CA HIS A 455 -6.67 2.03 29.02
C HIS A 455 -5.31 2.47 29.56
N ASP A 456 -4.55 1.50 30.06
CA ASP A 456 -3.28 1.74 30.72
C ASP A 456 -2.16 1.96 29.68
N PRO A 457 -1.19 2.84 29.95
CA PRO A 457 0.01 2.92 29.12
C PRO A 457 0.82 1.61 29.21
N THR A 458 1.46 1.24 28.12
CA THR A 458 2.40 0.11 28.05
C THR A 458 3.54 0.28 29.07
N PRO A 459 4.00 -0.83 29.67
CA PRO A 459 5.22 -0.84 30.48
C PRO A 459 6.43 -0.25 29.74
N ALA A 460 7.28 0.48 30.46
CA ALA A 460 8.42 1.20 29.88
C ALA A 460 9.51 0.30 29.26
N ASP A 461 9.49 -0.99 29.56
CA ASP A 461 10.39 -2.00 29.02
C ASP A 461 9.84 -2.70 27.76
N TRP A 462 8.62 -2.37 27.34
CA TRP A 462 8.04 -2.87 26.09
C TRP A 462 8.57 -2.11 24.87
N PRO A 463 8.77 -2.77 23.73
CA PRO A 463 9.21 -2.12 22.48
C PRO A 463 8.31 -0.97 22.01
N GLU A 464 7.02 -1.07 22.31
CA GLU A 464 5.96 -0.12 21.92
C GLU A 464 5.88 1.09 22.87
N ALA A 465 6.68 1.11 23.94
CA ALA A 465 6.76 2.27 24.82
C ALA A 465 7.29 3.49 24.04
N PRO A 466 6.63 4.66 24.15
CA PRO A 466 7.07 5.86 23.45
C PRO A 466 8.48 6.26 23.90
N ALA A 467 9.29 6.75 22.97
CA ALA A 467 10.59 7.31 23.30
C ALA A 467 10.43 8.49 24.28
N SER A 468 11.25 8.52 25.33
CA SER A 468 11.28 9.63 26.29
C SER A 468 11.83 10.91 25.65
N ALA A 469 11.47 12.08 26.21
CA ALA A 469 11.97 13.37 25.73
C ALA A 469 13.51 13.43 25.70
N ASP A 470 14.19 12.81 26.66
CA ASP A 470 15.66 12.74 26.69
C ASP A 470 16.22 11.91 25.52
N GLN A 471 15.54 10.82 25.14
CA GLN A 471 15.93 9.98 23.99
C GLN A 471 15.64 10.64 22.65
N LEU A 472 14.59 11.47 22.60
CA LEU A 472 14.27 12.29 21.44
C LEU A 472 15.20 13.50 21.31
N SER A 473 15.93 13.88 22.36
CA SER A 473 16.85 15.02 22.27
C SER A 473 17.98 14.71 21.29
N ASN A 474 18.16 15.52 20.24
CA ASN A 474 19.11 15.30 19.15
C ASN A 474 18.81 14.11 18.22
N ALA A 475 17.61 13.54 18.30
CA ALA A 475 17.13 12.60 17.30
C ALA A 475 17.01 13.28 15.95
N TYR A 476 17.22 12.54 14.87
CA TYR A 476 16.88 13.02 13.54
C TYR A 476 15.50 12.50 13.17
N LEU A 477 14.53 13.39 13.01
CA LEU A 477 13.17 13.01 12.63
C LEU A 477 12.87 13.56 11.24
N PRO A 478 12.17 12.80 10.40
CA PRO A 478 11.77 13.28 9.08
C PRO A 478 10.76 14.41 9.24
N ALA A 479 11.00 15.52 8.54
CA ALA A 479 10.11 16.67 8.46
C ALA A 479 9.53 16.76 7.04
N ASP A 480 8.22 16.99 6.92
CA ASP A 480 7.53 17.25 5.65
C ASP A 480 7.79 16.22 4.53
N LEU A 481 7.78 14.92 4.86
CA LEU A 481 8.02 13.85 3.91
C LEU A 481 6.74 13.46 3.14
N GLU A 482 6.78 13.56 1.81
CA GLU A 482 5.62 13.32 0.95
C GLU A 482 5.20 11.84 0.87
N GLY A 483 3.91 11.59 1.07
CA GLY A 483 3.29 10.27 0.94
C GLY A 483 3.61 9.29 2.07
N PHE A 484 4.10 9.80 3.20
CA PHE A 484 4.17 9.12 4.48
C PHE A 484 3.37 9.91 5.53
N GLY A 485 2.76 9.21 6.48
CA GLY A 485 2.07 9.76 7.63
C GLY A 485 3.02 10.19 8.74
N THR A 486 2.46 10.44 9.93
CA THR A 486 3.24 10.84 11.11
C THR A 486 4.21 9.74 11.52
N PRO A 487 5.51 10.03 11.72
CA PRO A 487 6.46 9.02 12.15
C PRO A 487 6.12 8.48 13.54
N THR A 488 6.24 7.17 13.68
CA THR A 488 6.28 6.52 15.00
C THR A 488 7.71 6.47 15.49
N VAL A 489 7.95 6.85 16.74
CA VAL A 489 9.30 6.85 17.33
C VAL A 489 9.35 6.00 18.58
N SER A 490 10.25 5.01 18.56
CA SER A 490 10.48 4.07 19.65
C SER A 490 11.97 3.91 19.94
N THR A 491 12.31 3.21 21.02
CA THR A 491 13.71 2.86 21.32
C THR A 491 13.83 1.39 21.66
N VAL A 492 14.70 0.68 20.95
CA VAL A 492 14.99 -0.73 21.18
C VAL A 492 16.45 -0.88 21.60
N GLN A 493 16.68 -1.30 22.85
CA GLN A 493 18.03 -1.51 23.40
C GLN A 493 18.97 -0.28 23.24
N GLY A 494 18.42 0.94 23.37
CA GLY A 494 19.18 2.18 23.22
C GLY A 494 19.45 2.62 21.79
N VAL A 495 18.84 1.94 20.81
CA VAL A 495 18.82 2.35 19.40
C VAL A 495 17.48 3.01 19.13
N LEU A 496 17.51 4.23 18.58
CA LEU A 496 16.31 4.95 18.21
C LEU A 496 15.79 4.39 16.88
N VAL A 497 14.50 4.06 16.83
CA VAL A 497 13.83 3.56 15.64
C VAL A 497 12.70 4.53 15.29
N VAL A 498 12.70 5.01 14.06
CA VAL A 498 11.64 5.85 13.50
C VAL A 498 11.01 5.08 12.36
N ASP A 499 9.74 4.80 12.47
CA ASP A 499 8.99 4.09 11.44
C ASP A 499 8.03 5.03 10.74
N LEU A 500 7.98 4.89 9.42
CA LEU A 500 7.22 5.69 8.49
C LEU A 500 6.29 4.78 7.71
N PHE A 501 5.05 5.22 7.52
CA PHE A 501 4.02 4.47 6.82
C PHE A 501 3.31 5.38 5.84
N GLY A 502 3.04 4.88 4.64
CA GLY A 502 2.27 5.55 3.60
C GLY A 502 1.06 4.70 3.20
N GLY A 503 0.38 5.08 2.12
CA GLY A 503 -0.75 4.31 1.60
C GLY A 503 -0.40 2.88 1.14
N GLY A 504 -1.27 1.92 1.44
CA GLY A 504 -1.07 0.48 1.22
C GLY A 504 0.15 -0.06 1.96
N ASP A 505 1.01 -0.82 1.28
CA ASP A 505 2.18 -1.45 1.91
C ASP A 505 3.43 -0.56 1.95
N ARG A 506 3.31 0.72 1.54
CA ARG A 506 4.46 1.63 1.53
C ARG A 506 4.89 1.92 2.96
N SER A 507 6.08 1.48 3.34
CA SER A 507 6.65 1.71 4.67
C SER A 507 8.15 1.91 4.61
N ALA A 508 8.71 2.61 5.60
CA ALA A 508 10.13 2.77 5.75
C ALA A 508 10.54 2.80 7.21
N ARG A 509 11.76 2.35 7.50
CA ARG A 509 12.31 2.27 8.85
C ARG A 509 13.66 2.97 8.91
N ILE A 510 13.82 3.87 9.86
CA ILE A 510 15.06 4.58 10.15
C ILE A 510 15.58 4.09 11.49
N THR A 511 16.80 3.55 11.48
CA THR A 511 17.52 3.16 12.69
C THR A 511 18.66 4.14 12.92
N GLN A 512 18.72 4.72 14.12
CA GLN A 512 19.79 5.64 14.53
C GLN A 512 20.55 5.04 15.70
N ARG A 513 21.82 4.72 15.46
CA ARG A 513 22.72 4.17 16.48
C ARG A 513 23.96 5.04 16.63
N PRO A 514 24.49 5.23 17.85
CA PRO A 514 25.80 5.84 18.03
C PRO A 514 26.88 5.06 17.26
N GLY A 515 27.73 5.76 16.52
CA GLY A 515 28.86 5.17 15.81
C GLY A 515 29.46 6.06 14.73
N ASP A 516 30.68 5.73 14.34
CA ASP A 516 31.49 6.47 13.36
C ASP A 516 31.71 5.69 12.06
N ARG A 517 31.14 4.49 11.94
CA ARG A 517 31.33 3.58 10.81
C ARG A 517 30.12 2.68 10.54
N ILE A 518 29.81 2.54 9.25
CA ILE A 518 28.92 1.50 8.73
C ILE A 518 29.65 0.14 8.74
N SER A 519 28.91 -0.94 8.99
CA SER A 519 29.45 -2.32 8.90
C SER A 519 29.90 -2.60 7.46
N PRO A 520 30.80 -3.55 7.18
CA PRO A 520 31.09 -3.95 5.80
C PRO A 520 29.82 -4.41 5.04
N PRO A 521 29.75 -4.22 3.70
CA PRO A 521 28.57 -4.62 2.94
C PRO A 521 28.44 -6.14 2.91
N PHE A 522 27.21 -6.63 3.08
CA PHE A 522 26.84 -8.03 2.84
C PHE A 522 26.25 -8.25 1.44
N ASP A 523 25.84 -7.17 0.77
CA ASP A 523 25.32 -7.15 -0.59
C ASP A 523 26.48 -6.97 -1.61
N PRO A 524 26.69 -7.92 -2.55
CA PRO A 524 27.70 -7.79 -3.59
C PRO A 524 27.46 -6.61 -4.54
N ASP A 525 26.21 -6.13 -4.66
CA ASP A 525 25.80 -5.05 -5.55
C ASP A 525 25.71 -3.69 -4.83
N ALA A 526 26.23 -3.60 -3.60
CA ALA A 526 26.24 -2.37 -2.84
C ALA A 526 26.95 -1.23 -3.59
N ARG A 527 26.30 -0.07 -3.66
CA ARG A 527 26.74 1.10 -4.42
C ARG A 527 26.99 2.27 -3.49
N THR A 528 27.95 3.11 -3.85
CA THR A 528 28.13 4.40 -3.19
C THR A 528 27.18 5.42 -3.81
N VAL A 529 26.39 6.07 -2.98
CA VAL A 529 25.51 7.18 -3.35
C VAL A 529 25.84 8.38 -2.46
N VAL A 530 25.38 9.57 -2.86
CA VAL A 530 25.49 10.77 -2.02
C VAL A 530 24.12 11.06 -1.47
N SER A 531 24.02 11.19 -0.15
CA SER A 531 22.79 11.60 0.54
C SER A 531 23.16 12.63 1.60
N ARG A 532 22.43 13.75 1.68
CA ARG A 532 22.73 14.88 2.58
C ARG A 532 24.17 15.41 2.51
N GLY A 533 24.81 15.29 1.34
CA GLY A 533 26.23 15.63 1.17
C GLY A 533 27.22 14.67 1.86
N ALA A 534 26.74 13.61 2.51
CA ALA A 534 27.53 12.51 3.03
C ALA A 534 27.65 11.39 1.99
N VAL A 535 28.75 10.63 2.09
CA VAL A 535 28.94 9.40 1.32
C VAL A 535 28.11 8.32 2.00
N ALA A 536 27.08 7.84 1.31
CA ALA A 536 26.19 6.79 1.76
C ALA A 536 26.42 5.51 0.96
N ARG A 537 26.05 4.38 1.55
CA ARG A 537 25.99 3.08 0.89
C ARG A 537 24.52 2.70 0.68
N TYR A 538 24.17 2.43 -0.57
CA TYR A 538 22.91 1.81 -0.91
C TYR A 538 23.13 0.32 -1.23
N SER A 539 22.31 -0.56 -0.65
CA SER A 539 22.32 -2.01 -0.88
C SER A 539 21.00 -2.40 -1.55
N PRO A 540 20.96 -2.50 -2.90
CA PRO A 540 19.72 -2.76 -3.64
C PRO A 540 19.03 -4.05 -3.23
N LEU A 541 19.78 -5.12 -2.93
CA LEU A 541 19.19 -6.40 -2.55
C LEU A 541 18.45 -6.34 -1.21
N LEU A 542 18.90 -5.44 -0.33
CA LEU A 542 18.35 -5.28 1.01
C LEU A 542 17.37 -4.10 1.10
N GLY A 543 17.25 -3.26 0.07
CA GLY A 543 16.45 -2.04 0.13
C GLY A 543 16.94 -1.06 1.20
N VAL A 544 18.25 -0.99 1.43
CA VAL A 544 18.84 -0.28 2.58
C VAL A 544 19.81 0.82 2.15
N LEU A 545 19.66 2.02 2.73
CA LEU A 545 20.59 3.14 2.64
C LEU A 545 21.26 3.40 4.01
N GLU A 546 22.59 3.39 4.05
CA GLU A 546 23.37 3.61 5.27
C GLU A 546 24.38 4.75 5.12
N TRP A 547 24.49 5.61 6.12
CA TRP A 547 25.55 6.62 6.21
C TRP A 547 25.90 6.96 7.65
N VAL A 548 26.93 7.79 7.82
CA VAL A 548 27.36 8.31 9.12
C VAL A 548 27.28 9.82 9.08
N GLU A 549 26.62 10.41 10.07
CA GLU A 549 26.49 11.85 10.26
C GLU A 549 26.46 12.13 11.76
N ASP A 550 27.21 13.14 12.23
CA ASP A 550 27.26 13.54 13.65
C ASP A 550 27.53 12.42 14.67
N SER A 551 28.40 11.44 14.32
CA SER A 551 28.67 10.26 15.17
C SER A 551 27.46 9.37 15.41
N THR A 552 26.48 9.45 14.52
CA THR A 552 25.33 8.56 14.42
C THR A 552 25.45 7.80 13.10
N VAL A 553 25.24 6.48 13.16
CA VAL A 553 25.05 5.66 11.98
C VAL A 553 23.56 5.56 11.71
N PHE A 554 23.18 5.96 10.50
CA PHE A 554 21.84 5.86 9.98
C PHE A 554 21.72 4.62 9.11
N THR A 555 20.60 3.92 9.28
CA THR A 555 20.16 2.84 8.40
C THR A 555 18.71 3.14 8.06
N VAL A 556 18.43 3.42 6.78
CA VAL A 556 17.08 3.63 6.28
C VAL A 556 16.73 2.43 5.39
N GLU A 557 15.63 1.76 5.70
CA GLU A 557 15.08 0.63 4.96
C GLU A 557 13.76 1.06 4.33
N GLY A 558 13.47 0.66 3.09
CA GLY A 558 12.30 1.17 2.37
C GLY A 558 12.16 0.60 0.95
N PRO A 559 11.11 1.00 0.21
CA PRO A 559 10.66 0.29 -0.99
C PRO A 559 11.43 0.66 -2.27
N SER A 560 12.13 1.80 -2.27
CA SER A 560 12.90 2.27 -3.43
C SER A 560 14.04 3.21 -3.01
N LEU A 561 15.11 3.31 -3.82
CA LEU A 561 16.19 4.27 -3.56
C LEU A 561 15.70 5.72 -3.55
N GLU A 562 14.70 6.06 -4.37
CA GLU A 562 14.11 7.40 -4.39
C GLU A 562 13.49 7.74 -3.04
N ASP A 563 12.69 6.84 -2.48
CA ASP A 563 12.11 7.00 -1.14
C ASP A 563 13.20 7.09 -0.07
N LEU A 564 14.21 6.22 -0.14
CA LEU A 564 15.32 6.21 0.83
C LEU A 564 16.11 7.53 0.83
N ILE A 565 16.37 8.10 -0.36
CA ILE A 565 17.04 9.39 -0.49
C ILE A 565 16.14 10.51 0.02
N ALA A 566 14.87 10.54 -0.38
CA ALA A 566 13.91 11.55 0.08
C ALA A 566 13.76 11.54 1.61
N ILE A 567 13.64 10.35 2.21
CA ILE A 567 13.62 10.18 3.67
C ILE A 567 14.90 10.75 4.29
N ALA A 568 16.07 10.37 3.78
CA ALA A 568 17.33 10.87 4.33
C ALA A 568 17.43 12.40 4.20
N GLU A 569 17.03 12.98 3.08
CA GLU A 569 17.03 14.44 2.88
C GLU A 569 16.04 15.17 3.79
N SER A 570 14.92 14.53 4.14
CA SER A 570 13.91 15.09 5.06
C SER A 570 14.33 15.12 6.54
N LEU A 571 15.42 14.44 6.91
CA LEU A 571 15.82 14.33 8.32
C LEU A 571 16.27 15.68 8.89
N GLU A 572 15.58 16.11 9.95
CA GLU A 572 15.91 17.28 10.74
C GLU A 572 16.22 16.88 12.18
N ARG A 573 17.18 17.56 12.79
CA ARG A 573 17.55 17.31 14.18
C ARG A 573 16.51 17.95 15.09
N SER A 574 15.90 17.17 15.97
CA SER A 574 15.00 17.67 17.01
C SER A 574 15.76 18.54 18.01
N GLU A 575 15.15 19.67 18.37
CA GLU A 575 15.67 20.64 19.35
C GLU A 575 15.51 20.17 20.80
#